data_AF-A0A5C6GLL7-F1
#
_entry.id   AF-A0A5C6GLL7-F1
#
_cell.length_a   1.000
_cell.length_b   1.000
_cell.length_c   1.000
_cell.angle_alpha   90.00
_cell.angle_beta   90.00
_cell.angle_gamma   90.00
#
_symmetry.space_group_name_H-M   'P 1'
#
loop_
_entity.id
_entity.type
_entity.pdbx_description
1 polymer ?
#
loop_
_entity_poly.entity_id
_entity_poly.type
_entity_poly.pdbx_seq_one_letter_code
_entity_poly.pdbx_strand_id
1 'polypeptide(L)'
;MTPMVHLIGFKDNIVISHFVSNLRIGFEQNPASTSDAPTMRAAMESFGKCTSAYVSGLSVAEMYFSQIHNVGHMQSHAAALYGHALGRLRLDLQYMDRGFDRARAFLGLWTAYFLSLYELISSSTSGMWLQHAQGVATLIEMLGPQSFQTSSANALLEVKRPFLVKLTCTKGIAHIVMRRRCFLETEEWKRGPWAPQPDSKLPGSMLMDIFVTLPGIVEDADNLKADVERMRAGAITGAEVMAARAKLQDEVLSAIHNLSEARWKWEEVYPRVCWKTRINLATTLCLDLDGKPLFETCLNFVGMKRTFEILFYNVSRLLLFRLSDLVGLKNDATAKMEQVWRRHGPFLNPLLLPGLGSRESHALEICRIVDYLLNGEQNYHGAYILLFPLRVARTLLESLPKVHDWIGRVLKQFADEKGLKVGDYLNEVSQTGDGMTPKKR
;
A
#
# COMPACT_ATOMS: atom_id res chain seq x y z
N MET A 1 0.90 -43.80 -27.97
CA MET A 1 1.85 -42.91 -27.28
C MET A 1 1.36 -41.49 -27.47
N THR A 2 0.83 -40.88 -26.41
CA THR A 2 0.51 -39.45 -26.39
C THR A 2 1.84 -38.67 -26.46
N PRO A 3 2.00 -37.71 -27.39
CA PRO A 3 3.23 -36.94 -27.49
C PRO A 3 3.42 -36.17 -26.18
N MET A 4 4.55 -36.42 -25.51
CA MET A 4 4.94 -35.72 -24.29
C MET A 4 5.35 -34.30 -24.69
N VAL A 5 4.44 -33.34 -24.52
CA VAL A 5 4.71 -31.93 -24.84
C VAL A 5 5.88 -31.46 -23.97
N HIS A 6 6.98 -31.08 -24.61
CA HIS A 6 8.17 -30.61 -23.92
C HIS A 6 7.92 -29.22 -23.34
N LEU A 7 7.63 -29.14 -22.04
CA LEU A 7 7.21 -27.91 -21.35
C LEU A 7 8.25 -26.77 -21.36
N ILE A 8 9.50 -27.06 -21.75
CA ILE A 8 10.57 -26.05 -21.88
C ILE A 8 10.18 -24.90 -22.83
N GLY A 9 9.48 -25.20 -23.93
CA GLY A 9 9.01 -24.18 -24.88
C GLY A 9 7.96 -23.23 -24.31
N PHE A 10 7.37 -23.57 -23.16
CA PHE A 10 6.32 -22.81 -22.48
C PHE A 10 6.78 -22.20 -21.15
N LYS A 11 8.07 -22.29 -20.81
CA LYS A 11 8.61 -21.84 -19.53
C LYS A 11 8.17 -20.42 -19.16
N ASP A 12 8.39 -19.44 -20.03
CA ASP A 12 8.04 -18.04 -19.78
C ASP A 12 6.54 -17.88 -19.50
N ASN A 13 5.69 -18.54 -20.30
CA ASN A 13 4.24 -18.49 -20.13
C ASN A 13 3.78 -19.12 -18.80
N ILE A 14 4.40 -20.23 -18.39
CA ILE A 14 4.09 -20.90 -17.12
C ILE A 14 4.44 -19.97 -15.96
N VAL A 15 5.65 -19.41 -15.98
CA VAL A 15 6.16 -18.56 -14.90
C VAL A 15 5.39 -17.24 -14.81
N ILE A 16 5.11 -16.57 -15.95
CA ILE A 16 4.31 -15.35 -15.99
C ILE A 16 2.87 -15.64 -15.54
N SER A 17 2.24 -16.70 -16.03
CA SER A 17 0.88 -17.06 -15.63
C SER A 17 0.80 -17.39 -14.14
N HIS A 18 1.79 -18.10 -13.60
CA HIS A 18 1.91 -18.36 -12.16
C HIS A 18 2.05 -17.06 -11.35
N PHE A 19 2.87 -16.12 -11.82
CA PHE A 19 3.04 -14.83 -11.17
C PHE A 19 1.75 -14.00 -11.20
N VAL A 20 1.12 -13.84 -12.37
CA VAL A 20 -0.10 -13.04 -12.54
C VAL A 20 -1.28 -13.62 -11.75
N SER A 21 -1.42 -14.95 -11.71
CA SER A 21 -2.52 -15.63 -11.00
C SER A 21 -2.39 -15.57 -9.48
N ASN A 22 -1.17 -15.63 -8.93
CA ASN A 22 -0.92 -15.63 -7.48
C ASN A 22 -0.82 -14.23 -6.87
N LEU A 23 -0.28 -13.26 -7.61
CA LEU A 23 -0.12 -11.89 -7.09
C LEU A 23 -1.30 -10.98 -7.42
N ARG A 24 -2.08 -11.26 -8.48
CA ARG A 24 -3.28 -10.49 -8.91
C ARG A 24 -3.17 -8.96 -8.72
N ILE A 25 -1.98 -8.40 -8.93
CA ILE A 25 -1.72 -6.97 -8.75
C ILE A 25 -2.42 -6.23 -9.90
N GLY A 26 -3.46 -5.49 -9.57
CA GLY A 26 -4.30 -4.81 -10.55
C GLY A 26 -5.58 -5.58 -10.76
N PHE A 27 -6.57 -5.26 -9.92
CA PHE A 27 -7.87 -5.92 -9.89
C PHE A 27 -8.50 -5.90 -11.28
N GLU A 28 -8.64 -7.11 -11.82
CA GLU A 28 -9.37 -7.54 -13.02
C GLU A 28 -10.27 -6.44 -13.60
N GLN A 29 -9.71 -5.63 -14.49
CA GLN A 29 -10.51 -5.00 -15.53
C GLN A 29 -10.20 -5.75 -16.81
N ASN A 30 -11.25 -6.32 -17.41
CA ASN A 30 -11.17 -6.84 -18.77
C ASN A 30 -10.48 -5.78 -19.63
N PRO A 31 -9.42 -6.13 -20.38
CA PRO A 31 -8.78 -5.16 -21.26
C PRO A 31 -9.84 -4.66 -22.23
N ALA A 32 -10.18 -3.37 -22.17
CA ALA A 32 -10.72 -2.72 -23.34
C ALA A 32 -9.67 -2.94 -24.43
N SER A 33 -10.06 -3.60 -25.52
CA SER A 33 -9.19 -4.09 -26.60
C SER A 33 -8.38 -3.00 -27.31
N THR A 34 -8.55 -1.74 -26.93
CA THR A 34 -7.84 -0.56 -27.40
C THR A 34 -7.60 0.36 -26.20
N SER A 35 -6.59 0.06 -25.40
CA SER A 35 -6.24 0.84 -24.21
C SER A 35 -4.92 1.57 -24.41
N ASP A 36 -4.91 2.86 -24.08
CA ASP A 36 -3.74 3.74 -24.09
C ASP A 36 -2.73 3.44 -22.97
N ALA A 37 -3.14 2.72 -21.93
CA ALA A 37 -2.31 2.32 -20.81
C ALA A 37 -2.41 0.79 -20.59
N PRO A 38 -1.35 0.00 -20.84
CA PRO A 38 -1.42 -1.46 -20.75
C PRO A 38 -1.68 -1.92 -19.30
N THR A 39 -2.45 -3.01 -19.16
CA THR A 39 -2.61 -3.73 -17.89
C THR A 39 -1.31 -4.47 -17.53
N MET A 40 -1.16 -4.95 -16.28
CA MET A 40 0.00 -5.75 -15.88
C MET A 40 0.19 -6.96 -16.79
N ARG A 41 -0.92 -7.69 -17.01
CA ARG A 41 -0.96 -8.84 -17.90
C ARG A 41 -0.56 -8.44 -19.32
N ALA A 42 -1.13 -7.36 -19.87
CA ALA A 42 -0.75 -6.89 -21.20
C ALA A 42 0.72 -6.43 -21.27
N ALA A 43 1.28 -5.83 -20.22
CA ALA A 43 2.70 -5.47 -20.21
C ALA A 43 3.63 -6.69 -20.19
N MET A 44 3.17 -7.81 -19.60
CA MET A 44 3.90 -9.09 -19.55
C MET A 44 3.61 -10.00 -20.75
N GLU A 45 2.48 -9.82 -21.44
CA GLU A 45 2.02 -10.66 -22.57
C GLU A 45 2.15 -9.96 -23.94
N SER A 46 2.31 -8.63 -24.01
CA SER A 46 2.23 -7.84 -25.27
C SER A 46 3.50 -7.06 -25.69
N PHE A 47 3.55 -6.83 -27.01
CA PHE A 47 4.50 -6.11 -27.88
C PHE A 47 5.95 -6.55 -27.93
N GLY A 48 6.17 -7.78 -28.43
CA GLY A 48 7.49 -8.31 -28.75
C GLY A 48 8.23 -8.71 -27.48
N LYS A 49 8.83 -9.89 -27.48
CA LYS A 49 9.60 -10.48 -26.35
C LYS A 49 10.90 -9.69 -26.01
N CYS A 50 10.91 -8.40 -26.31
CA CYS A 50 12.03 -7.48 -26.32
C CYS A 50 11.72 -6.12 -25.67
N THR A 51 10.53 -5.86 -25.10
CA THR A 51 10.31 -4.60 -24.35
C THR A 51 10.97 -4.66 -22.97
N SER A 52 11.33 -3.50 -22.42
CA SER A 52 11.88 -3.41 -21.05
C SER A 52 10.86 -3.90 -20.01
N ALA A 53 9.56 -3.67 -20.24
CA ALA A 53 8.47 -4.14 -19.38
C ALA A 53 8.32 -5.67 -19.42
N TYR A 54 8.46 -6.31 -20.58
CA TYR A 54 8.45 -7.77 -20.69
C TYR A 54 9.65 -8.37 -19.94
N VAL A 55 10.87 -7.88 -20.20
CA VAL A 55 12.10 -8.44 -19.60
C VAL A 55 12.10 -8.28 -18.08
N SER A 56 11.67 -7.13 -17.56
CA SER A 56 11.53 -6.92 -16.11
C SER A 56 10.37 -7.71 -15.50
N GLY A 57 9.25 -7.87 -16.23
CA GLY A 57 8.15 -8.73 -15.83
C GLY A 57 8.57 -10.20 -15.71
N LEU A 58 9.32 -10.71 -16.69
CA LEU A 58 9.88 -12.06 -16.67
C LEU A 58 10.89 -12.22 -15.54
N SER A 59 11.76 -11.23 -15.30
CA SER A 59 12.76 -11.31 -14.22
C SER A 59 12.11 -11.46 -12.85
N VAL A 60 11.08 -10.66 -12.54
CA VAL A 60 10.37 -10.77 -11.26
C VAL A 60 9.57 -12.06 -11.16
N ALA A 61 8.95 -12.50 -12.26
CA ALA A 61 8.19 -13.74 -12.28
C ALA A 61 9.08 -14.96 -12.06
N GLU A 62 10.25 -15.03 -12.72
CA GLU A 62 11.24 -16.10 -12.51
C GLU A 62 11.82 -16.07 -11.10
N MET A 63 12.17 -14.89 -10.58
CA MET A 63 12.64 -14.77 -9.21
C MET A 63 11.60 -15.30 -8.22
N TYR A 64 10.35 -14.87 -8.36
CA TYR A 64 9.24 -15.32 -7.52
C TYR A 64 9.01 -16.83 -7.59
N PHE A 65 8.94 -17.39 -8.81
CA PHE A 65 8.77 -18.83 -9.02
C PHE A 65 9.95 -19.61 -8.42
N SER A 66 11.17 -19.13 -8.62
CA SER A 66 12.38 -19.77 -8.12
C SER A 66 12.49 -19.78 -6.60
N GLN A 67 11.95 -18.78 -5.91
CA GLN A 67 11.91 -18.75 -4.45
C GLN A 67 10.91 -19.74 -3.88
N ILE A 68 9.72 -19.83 -4.48
CA ILE A 68 8.67 -20.75 -4.04
C ILE A 68 9.08 -22.20 -4.27
N HIS A 69 9.67 -22.49 -5.43
CA HIS A 69 9.99 -23.86 -5.84
C HIS A 69 11.47 -24.23 -5.63
N ASN A 70 12.27 -23.34 -5.05
CA ASN A 70 13.70 -23.51 -4.79
C ASN A 70 14.51 -23.92 -6.05
N VAL A 71 14.31 -23.19 -7.16
CA VAL A 71 14.92 -23.50 -8.47
C VAL A 71 16.12 -22.59 -8.75
N GLY A 72 17.32 -23.01 -8.33
CA GLY A 72 18.53 -22.17 -8.36
C GLY A 72 18.92 -21.59 -9.73
N HIS A 73 18.82 -22.34 -10.83
CA HIS A 73 19.20 -21.83 -12.16
C HIS A 73 18.30 -20.67 -12.63
N MET A 74 17.04 -20.63 -12.19
CA MET A 74 16.11 -19.53 -12.49
C MET A 74 16.48 -18.27 -11.72
N GLN A 75 17.06 -18.37 -10.52
CA GLN A 75 17.53 -17.20 -9.77
C GLN A 75 18.65 -16.47 -10.53
N SER A 76 19.61 -17.22 -11.06
CA SER A 76 20.71 -16.65 -11.85
C SER A 76 20.22 -16.00 -13.15
N HIS A 77 19.26 -16.63 -13.83
CA HIS A 77 18.68 -16.07 -15.05
C HIS A 77 17.84 -14.82 -14.75
N ALA A 78 17.04 -14.84 -13.70
CA ALA A 78 16.26 -13.69 -13.24
C ALA A 78 17.17 -12.48 -12.92
N ALA A 79 18.34 -12.70 -12.29
CA ALA A 79 19.32 -11.65 -12.03
C ALA A 79 19.92 -11.06 -13.32
N ALA A 80 20.22 -11.90 -14.31
CA ALA A 80 20.69 -11.43 -15.63
C ALA A 80 19.62 -10.60 -16.36
N LEU A 81 18.35 -11.05 -16.34
CA LEU A 81 17.22 -10.32 -16.91
C LEU A 81 16.99 -8.98 -16.19
N TYR A 82 17.11 -8.95 -14.87
CA TYR A 82 17.02 -7.73 -14.07
C TYR A 82 18.08 -6.69 -14.51
N GLY A 83 19.36 -7.10 -14.61
CA GLY A 83 20.43 -6.21 -15.05
C GLY A 83 20.22 -5.68 -16.48
N HIS A 84 19.72 -6.53 -17.37
CA HIS A 84 19.38 -6.16 -18.74
C HIS A 84 18.20 -5.16 -18.80
N ALA A 85 17.14 -5.40 -18.04
CA ALA A 85 15.99 -4.51 -17.97
C ALA A 85 16.38 -3.14 -17.38
N LEU A 86 17.24 -3.09 -16.37
CA LEU A 86 17.75 -1.86 -15.79
C LEU A 86 18.57 -1.04 -16.81
N GLY A 87 19.45 -1.70 -17.57
CA GLY A 87 20.21 -1.06 -18.64
C GLY A 87 19.31 -0.46 -19.73
N ARG A 88 18.25 -1.18 -20.11
CA ARG A 88 17.26 -0.69 -21.09
C ARG A 88 16.43 0.46 -20.55
N LEU A 89 15.93 0.37 -19.32
CA LEU A 89 15.18 1.45 -18.68
C LEU A 89 16.01 2.74 -18.67
N ARG A 90 17.31 2.66 -18.36
CA ARG A 90 18.20 3.83 -18.41
C ARG A 90 18.26 4.46 -19.79
N LEU A 91 18.33 3.66 -20.86
CA LEU A 91 18.30 4.17 -22.24
C LEU A 91 16.94 4.77 -22.56
N ASP A 92 15.84 4.07 -22.25
CA ASP A 92 14.47 4.54 -22.48
C ASP A 92 14.21 5.91 -21.81
N LEU A 93 14.70 6.10 -20.57
CA LEU A 93 14.63 7.37 -19.84
C LEU A 93 15.44 8.49 -20.53
N GLN A 94 16.62 8.19 -21.07
CA GLN A 94 17.44 9.18 -21.81
C GLN A 94 16.79 9.63 -23.12
N TYR A 95 16.05 8.74 -23.79
CA TYR A 95 15.33 9.08 -25.01
C TYR A 95 14.00 9.79 -24.76
N MET A 96 13.33 9.56 -23.62
CA MET A 96 12.11 10.29 -23.26
C MET A 96 12.31 11.80 -23.13
N ASP A 97 13.52 12.24 -22.77
CA ASP A 97 13.90 13.66 -22.73
C ASP A 97 13.88 14.33 -24.13
N ARG A 98 13.92 13.53 -25.21
CA ARG A 98 13.98 14.01 -26.61
C ARG A 98 12.64 13.94 -27.35
N GLY A 99 11.59 13.44 -26.71
CA GLY A 99 10.25 13.31 -27.29
C GLY A 99 9.34 12.45 -26.42
N PHE A 100 8.22 13.02 -25.98
CA PHE A 100 7.30 12.36 -25.06
C PHE A 100 6.30 11.46 -25.80
N ASP A 101 6.46 10.14 -25.65
CA ASP A 101 5.51 9.13 -26.09
C ASP A 101 4.81 8.50 -24.87
N ARG A 102 3.51 8.76 -24.74
CA ARG A 102 2.69 8.33 -23.59
C ARG A 102 2.69 6.80 -23.41
N ALA A 103 2.66 6.04 -24.51
CA ALA A 103 2.65 4.58 -24.43
C ALA A 103 3.98 4.04 -23.88
N ARG A 104 5.11 4.65 -24.28
CA ARG A 104 6.43 4.32 -23.75
C ARG A 104 6.58 4.69 -22.28
N ALA A 105 6.02 5.82 -21.87
CA ALA A 105 6.02 6.23 -20.46
C ALA A 105 5.27 5.24 -19.56
N PHE A 106 4.10 4.74 -20.00
CA PHE A 106 3.37 3.71 -19.25
C PHE A 106 4.10 2.36 -19.22
N LEU A 107 4.79 1.98 -20.30
CA LEU A 107 5.66 0.79 -20.28
C LEU A 107 6.86 0.98 -19.35
N GLY A 108 7.51 2.13 -19.36
CA GLY A 108 8.58 2.49 -18.41
C GLY A 108 8.09 2.44 -16.96
N LEU A 109 6.85 2.85 -16.71
CA LEU A 109 6.20 2.77 -15.39
C LEU A 109 5.98 1.32 -14.93
N TRP A 110 5.67 0.40 -15.86
CA TRP A 110 5.62 -1.03 -15.56
C TRP A 110 7.01 -1.60 -15.32
N THR A 111 8.00 -1.23 -16.13
CA THR A 111 9.39 -1.65 -15.95
C THR A 111 9.90 -1.29 -14.56
N ALA A 112 9.79 -0.01 -14.16
CA ALA A 112 10.23 0.44 -12.84
C ALA A 112 9.46 -0.25 -11.70
N TYR A 113 8.17 -0.53 -11.90
CA TYR A 113 7.35 -1.26 -10.92
C TYR A 113 7.80 -2.72 -10.76
N PHE A 114 8.05 -3.44 -11.86
CA PHE A 114 8.54 -4.82 -11.83
C PHE A 114 9.94 -4.91 -11.23
N LEU A 115 10.83 -3.96 -11.51
CA LEU A 115 12.14 -3.89 -10.86
C LEU A 115 12.02 -3.66 -9.34
N SER A 116 11.08 -2.82 -8.89
CA SER A 116 10.82 -2.63 -7.46
C SER A 116 10.28 -3.91 -6.80
N LEU A 117 9.38 -4.63 -7.48
CA LEU A 117 8.89 -5.93 -7.02
C LEU A 117 9.98 -7.01 -7.01
N TYR A 118 10.87 -7.02 -8.01
CA TYR A 118 12.02 -7.90 -8.04
C TYR A 118 12.87 -7.72 -6.79
N GLU A 119 13.27 -6.48 -6.47
CA GLU A 119 14.06 -6.17 -5.27
C GLU A 119 13.36 -6.55 -3.98
N LEU A 120 12.03 -6.40 -3.94
CA LEU A 120 11.20 -6.78 -2.80
C LEU A 120 11.24 -8.30 -2.52
N ILE A 121 11.27 -9.09 -3.59
CA ILE A 121 11.23 -10.55 -3.56
C ILE A 121 12.64 -11.10 -3.40
N SER A 122 13.60 -10.65 -4.21
CA SER A 122 14.97 -11.17 -4.27
C SER A 122 15.77 -10.98 -2.99
N SER A 123 15.30 -10.15 -2.05
CA SER A 123 16.00 -9.80 -0.81
C SER A 123 17.40 -9.24 -1.03
N SER A 124 17.59 -8.56 -2.16
CA SER A 124 18.78 -7.80 -2.48
C SER A 124 18.93 -6.61 -1.51
N THR A 125 20.16 -6.14 -1.34
CA THR A 125 20.61 -5.04 -0.45
C THR A 125 19.51 -4.10 0.06
N SER A 126 19.44 -3.97 1.39
CA SER A 126 18.45 -3.17 2.12
C SER A 126 18.19 -1.80 1.48
N GLY A 127 17.01 -1.61 0.87
CA GLY A 127 16.50 -0.31 0.44
C GLY A 127 16.57 0.02 -1.06
N MET A 128 17.10 -0.85 -1.93
CA MET A 128 17.12 -0.60 -3.39
C MET A 128 15.72 -0.49 -4.02
N TRP A 129 14.77 -1.26 -3.50
CA TRP A 129 13.36 -1.19 -3.92
C TRP A 129 12.74 0.21 -3.75
N LEU A 130 13.19 1.00 -2.75
CA LEU A 130 12.75 2.39 -2.51
C LEU A 130 13.21 3.33 -3.63
N GLN A 131 14.36 3.06 -4.25
CA GLN A 131 14.86 3.86 -5.37
C GLN A 131 14.02 3.64 -6.63
N HIS A 132 13.71 2.38 -6.96
CA HIS A 132 12.83 2.06 -8.10
C HIS A 132 11.44 2.65 -7.93
N ALA A 133 10.94 2.54 -6.71
CA ALA A 133 9.71 3.16 -6.27
C ALA A 133 9.66 4.67 -6.39
N GLN A 134 10.74 5.37 -5.99
CA GLN A 134 10.87 6.80 -6.22
C GLN A 134 10.85 7.09 -7.72
N GLY A 135 11.51 6.26 -8.54
CA GLY A 135 11.43 6.36 -10.00
C GLY A 135 10.00 6.20 -10.54
N VAL A 136 9.21 5.26 -10.00
CA VAL A 136 7.77 5.12 -10.33
C VAL A 136 7.00 6.39 -9.98
N ALA A 137 7.27 6.98 -8.81
CA ALA A 137 6.65 8.22 -8.37
C ALA A 137 6.98 9.39 -9.31
N THR A 138 8.26 9.57 -9.64
CA THR A 138 8.74 10.61 -10.56
C THR A 138 8.14 10.44 -11.96
N LEU A 139 8.05 9.22 -12.49
CA LEU A 139 7.43 8.98 -13.81
C LEU A 139 5.94 9.34 -13.81
N ILE A 140 5.22 9.04 -12.73
CA ILE A 140 3.81 9.44 -12.59
C ILE A 140 3.71 10.96 -12.53
N GLU A 141 4.54 11.62 -11.74
CA GLU A 141 4.57 13.08 -11.62
C GLU A 141 4.84 13.75 -12.97
N MET A 142 5.82 13.25 -13.74
CA MET A 142 6.15 13.72 -15.09
C MET A 142 5.00 13.54 -16.09
N LEU A 143 4.25 12.43 -16.01
CA LEU A 143 3.08 12.19 -16.84
C LEU A 143 1.96 13.22 -16.57
N GLY A 144 1.90 13.74 -15.34
CA GLY A 144 0.89 14.69 -14.90
C GLY A 144 -0.52 14.08 -14.76
N PRO A 145 -1.43 14.74 -14.04
CA PRO A 145 -2.76 14.20 -13.75
C PRO A 145 -3.65 14.04 -14.99
N GLN A 146 -3.43 14.87 -16.03
CA GLN A 146 -4.19 14.81 -17.29
C GLN A 146 -3.94 13.51 -18.06
N SER A 147 -2.75 12.90 -17.93
CA SER A 147 -2.44 11.63 -18.58
C SER A 147 -3.22 10.45 -17.99
N PHE A 148 -3.88 10.62 -16.84
CA PHE A 148 -4.63 9.57 -16.13
C PHE A 148 -6.15 9.73 -16.21
N GLN A 149 -6.64 10.45 -17.24
CA GLN A 149 -8.06 10.72 -17.45
C GLN A 149 -8.82 9.61 -18.18
N THR A 150 -8.12 8.77 -18.94
CA THR A 150 -8.74 7.60 -19.58
C THR A 150 -9.01 6.51 -18.56
N SER A 151 -10.05 5.70 -18.77
CA SER A 151 -10.45 4.66 -17.81
C SER A 151 -9.31 3.70 -17.48
N SER A 152 -8.50 3.33 -18.47
CA SER A 152 -7.33 2.46 -18.31
C SER A 152 -6.18 3.11 -17.54
N ALA A 153 -5.84 4.35 -17.87
CA ALA A 153 -4.79 5.05 -17.13
C ALA A 153 -5.24 5.36 -15.70
N ASN A 154 -6.51 5.74 -15.50
CA ASN A 154 -7.07 5.95 -14.17
C ASN A 154 -7.02 4.66 -13.32
N ALA A 155 -7.39 3.51 -13.90
CA ALA A 155 -7.27 2.22 -13.23
C ALA A 155 -5.81 1.88 -12.85
N LEU A 156 -4.85 2.20 -13.74
CA LEU A 156 -3.43 2.04 -13.45
C LEU A 156 -2.97 2.91 -12.28
N LEU A 157 -3.42 4.17 -12.23
CA LEU A 157 -3.14 5.08 -11.14
C LEU A 157 -3.76 4.61 -9.82
N GLU A 158 -5.02 4.16 -9.83
CA GLU A 158 -5.71 3.63 -8.65
C GLU A 158 -4.98 2.43 -8.04
N VAL A 159 -4.45 1.53 -8.86
CA VAL A 159 -3.68 0.36 -8.40
C VAL A 159 -2.32 0.77 -7.83
N LYS A 160 -1.69 1.80 -8.42
CA LYS A 160 -0.35 2.27 -8.01
C LYS A 160 -0.39 3.27 -6.85
N ARG A 161 -1.48 4.00 -6.62
CA ARG A 161 -1.64 4.96 -5.49
C ARG A 161 -1.29 4.34 -4.14
N PRO A 162 -1.85 3.17 -3.76
CA PRO A 162 -1.42 2.42 -2.59
C PRO A 162 0.07 2.15 -2.49
N PHE A 163 0.68 1.75 -3.60
CA PHE A 163 2.09 1.45 -3.68
C PHE A 163 2.92 2.70 -3.46
N LEU A 164 2.58 3.82 -4.10
CA LEU A 164 3.25 5.11 -3.93
C LEU A 164 3.13 5.69 -2.52
N VAL A 165 1.95 5.58 -1.89
CA VAL A 165 1.82 5.99 -0.49
C VAL A 165 2.58 5.04 0.42
N LYS A 166 2.52 3.72 0.17
CA LYS A 166 3.35 2.75 0.89
C LYS A 166 4.83 3.17 0.80
N LEU A 167 5.31 3.68 -0.32
CA LEU A 167 6.69 4.13 -0.53
C LEU A 167 7.10 5.41 0.19
N THR A 168 6.21 6.40 0.27
CA THR A 168 6.41 7.56 1.16
C THR A 168 6.22 7.17 2.64
N CYS A 169 5.69 5.97 2.92
CA CYS A 169 5.31 5.43 4.24
C CYS A 169 6.00 4.12 4.70
N THR A 170 7.10 3.62 4.09
CA THR A 170 7.88 2.41 4.53
C THR A 170 9.44 2.53 4.67
N LYS A 171 10.14 2.14 5.76
CA LYS A 171 10.75 2.79 6.98
C LYS A 171 10.04 2.85 8.35
N GLY A 172 9.44 1.74 8.74
CA GLY A 172 9.32 1.39 10.16
C GLY A 172 8.19 2.10 10.91
N ILE A 173 7.73 1.46 11.98
CA ILE A 173 6.47 1.81 12.66
C ILE A 173 6.71 2.76 13.84
N ALA A 174 7.96 3.18 14.05
CA ALA A 174 8.23 4.33 14.90
C ALA A 174 7.83 5.64 14.19
N HIS A 175 8.08 5.76 12.87
CA HIS A 175 7.86 7.00 12.11
C HIS A 175 7.61 6.70 10.62
N ILE A 176 6.51 7.24 10.07
CA ILE A 176 6.22 7.33 8.62
C ILE A 176 7.47 7.86 7.89
N VAL A 177 7.67 7.53 6.63
CA VAL A 177 8.99 7.01 6.22
C VAL A 177 9.86 7.95 5.44
N MET A 178 9.23 8.91 4.80
CA MET A 178 9.93 10.12 4.48
C MET A 178 9.50 11.24 5.43
N ARG A 179 8.36 11.08 6.15
CA ARG A 179 7.65 12.18 6.83
C ARG A 179 7.62 13.40 5.89
N ARG A 180 7.39 13.12 4.60
CA ARG A 180 7.36 14.09 3.52
C ARG A 180 6.01 14.00 2.83
N ARG A 181 5.48 15.17 2.52
CA ARG A 181 4.34 15.39 1.65
C ARG A 181 4.52 14.65 0.32
N CYS A 182 3.43 14.11 -0.19
CA CYS A 182 3.40 13.45 -1.49
C CYS A 182 2.73 14.38 -2.52
N PHE A 183 3.27 14.46 -3.74
CA PHE A 183 2.64 15.24 -4.81
C PHE A 183 1.19 14.80 -5.10
N LEU A 184 0.84 13.56 -4.76
CA LEU A 184 -0.52 13.03 -4.91
C LEU A 184 -1.54 13.70 -4.00
N GLU A 185 -1.11 14.43 -2.96
CA GLU A 185 -2.05 15.13 -2.07
C GLU A 185 -2.63 16.42 -2.67
N THR A 186 -2.02 16.94 -3.74
CA THR A 186 -2.48 18.21 -4.31
C THR A 186 -3.85 18.05 -4.97
N GLU A 187 -4.61 19.15 -5.03
CA GLU A 187 -5.96 19.10 -5.61
C GLU A 187 -5.93 18.73 -7.10
N GLU A 188 -4.85 19.06 -7.82
CA GLU A 188 -4.67 18.64 -9.22
C GLU A 188 -4.62 17.11 -9.35
N TRP A 189 -3.99 16.41 -8.40
CA TRP A 189 -3.90 14.95 -8.40
C TRP A 189 -5.13 14.26 -7.81
N LYS A 190 -5.84 14.92 -6.89
CA LYS A 190 -7.10 14.43 -6.33
C LYS A 190 -8.28 14.62 -7.27
N ARG A 191 -8.30 15.66 -8.12
CA ARG A 191 -9.43 15.95 -9.02
C ARG A 191 -9.10 15.73 -10.48
N GLY A 192 -7.87 16.02 -10.92
CA GLY A 192 -7.47 16.02 -12.33
C GLY A 192 -7.74 14.70 -13.07
N PRO A 193 -7.40 13.52 -12.51
CA PRO A 193 -7.67 12.23 -13.16
C PRO A 193 -9.16 11.92 -13.37
N TRP A 194 -10.05 12.61 -12.63
CA TRP A 194 -11.50 12.47 -12.74
C TRP A 194 -12.17 13.71 -13.34
N ALA A 195 -11.41 14.70 -13.80
CA ALA A 195 -11.96 15.95 -14.32
C ALA A 195 -12.99 15.76 -15.45
N PRO A 196 -12.83 14.80 -16.40
CA PRO A 196 -13.84 14.57 -17.43
C PRO A 196 -15.14 13.98 -16.90
N GLN A 197 -15.08 13.23 -15.79
CA GLN A 197 -16.25 12.58 -15.19
C GLN A 197 -16.11 12.55 -13.65
N PRO A 198 -16.40 13.67 -12.96
CA PRO A 198 -16.18 13.77 -11.51
C PRO A 198 -16.97 12.73 -10.70
N ASP A 199 -18.17 12.38 -11.16
CA ASP A 199 -19.06 11.42 -10.51
C ASP A 199 -18.57 9.96 -10.61
N SER A 200 -17.60 9.68 -11.49
CA SER A 200 -16.99 8.35 -11.58
C SER A 200 -16.08 8.03 -10.39
N LYS A 201 -15.76 9.02 -9.54
CA LYS A 201 -14.87 8.83 -8.40
C LYS A 201 -15.56 7.99 -7.31
N LEU A 202 -15.08 6.76 -7.17
CA LEU A 202 -15.61 5.80 -6.20
C LEU A 202 -15.22 6.17 -4.77
N PRO A 203 -16.00 5.75 -3.76
CA PRO A 203 -15.69 6.01 -2.35
C PRO A 203 -14.31 5.46 -1.91
N GLY A 204 -13.87 4.34 -2.50
CA GLY A 204 -12.52 3.80 -2.27
C GLY A 204 -11.40 4.77 -2.65
N SER A 205 -11.54 5.48 -3.77
CA SER A 205 -10.59 6.50 -4.21
C SER A 205 -10.60 7.72 -3.28
N MET A 206 -11.77 8.07 -2.73
CA MET A 206 -11.89 9.14 -1.72
C MET A 206 -11.14 8.78 -0.44
N LEU A 207 -11.30 7.55 0.08
CA LEU A 207 -10.52 7.05 1.22
C LEU A 207 -9.01 7.14 0.97
N MET A 208 -8.58 6.82 -0.25
CA MET A 208 -7.17 6.93 -0.65
C MET A 208 -6.69 8.39 -0.73
N ASP A 209 -7.53 9.36 -1.11
CA ASP A 209 -7.15 10.78 -1.10
C ASP A 209 -6.77 11.26 0.30
N ILE A 210 -7.46 10.78 1.34
CA ILE A 210 -7.10 11.10 2.72
C ILE A 210 -5.79 10.43 3.07
N PHE A 211 -5.64 9.15 2.72
CA PHE A 211 -4.43 8.40 3.01
C PHE A 211 -3.17 9.04 2.39
N VAL A 212 -3.24 9.56 1.16
CA VAL A 212 -2.11 10.28 0.51
C VAL A 212 -1.78 11.62 1.17
N THR A 213 -2.71 12.21 1.95
CA THR A 213 -2.54 13.51 2.62
C THR A 213 -1.86 13.35 3.99
N LEU A 214 -1.98 12.18 4.63
CA LEU A 214 -1.41 11.94 5.96
C LEU A 214 0.10 12.20 6.06
N PRO A 215 0.95 11.85 5.06
CA PRO A 215 2.37 12.17 5.10
C PRO A 215 2.67 13.66 5.21
N GLY A 216 1.88 14.53 4.56
CA GLY A 216 2.02 15.99 4.66
C GLY A 216 1.71 16.51 6.06
N ILE A 217 0.61 16.03 6.67
CA ILE A 217 0.25 16.38 8.06
C ILE A 217 1.34 15.95 9.04
N VAL A 218 1.97 14.79 8.79
CA VAL A 218 3.05 14.25 9.62
C VAL A 218 4.33 15.07 9.49
N GLU A 219 4.62 15.60 8.30
CA GLU A 219 5.71 16.54 8.05
C GLU A 219 5.49 17.85 8.81
N ASP A 220 4.28 18.39 8.73
CA ASP A 220 3.91 19.63 9.41
C ASP A 220 3.98 19.47 10.93
N ALA A 221 3.66 18.29 11.45
CA ALA A 221 3.86 17.94 12.85
C ALA A 221 5.35 17.89 13.29
N ASP A 222 6.28 17.50 12.40
CA ASP A 222 7.71 17.59 12.71
C ASP A 222 8.23 19.01 12.67
N ASN A 223 7.80 19.78 11.67
CA ASN A 223 8.15 21.18 11.56
C ASN A 223 7.70 21.93 12.81
N LEU A 224 6.51 21.65 13.32
CA LEU A 224 6.03 22.19 14.59
C LEU A 224 6.94 21.82 15.78
N LYS A 225 7.42 20.58 15.87
CA LYS A 225 8.38 20.20 16.93
C LYS A 225 9.68 20.98 16.80
N ALA A 226 10.21 21.15 15.58
CA ALA A 226 11.41 21.93 15.34
C ALA A 226 11.20 23.41 15.70
N ASP A 227 10.03 23.96 15.40
CA ASP A 227 9.66 25.33 15.74
C ASP A 227 9.54 25.54 17.25
N VAL A 228 9.01 24.57 18.00
CA VAL A 228 9.01 24.60 19.47
C VAL A 228 10.45 24.70 20.02
N GLU A 229 11.41 23.97 19.46
CA GLU A 229 12.82 24.09 19.87
C GLU A 229 13.43 25.45 19.47
N ARG A 230 13.11 25.98 18.29
CA ARG A 230 13.55 27.32 17.86
C ARG A 230 12.97 28.42 18.75
N MET A 231 11.73 28.27 19.20
CA MET A 231 11.09 29.17 20.16
C MET A 231 11.82 29.16 21.51
N ARG A 232 12.20 27.97 22.01
CA ARG A 232 13.03 27.87 23.24
C ARG A 232 14.40 28.52 23.08
N ALA A 233 14.96 28.50 21.88
CA ALA A 233 16.19 29.20 21.53
C ALA A 233 16.00 30.71 21.27
N GLY A 234 14.78 31.24 21.34
CA GLY A 234 14.47 32.66 21.12
C GLY A 234 14.47 33.11 19.65
N ALA A 235 14.52 32.17 18.69
CA ALA A 235 14.60 32.49 17.27
C ALA A 235 13.24 32.82 16.61
N ILE A 236 12.14 32.35 17.21
CA ILE A 236 10.77 32.64 16.77
C ILE A 236 9.89 32.92 17.98
N THR A 237 8.75 33.57 17.76
CA THR A 237 7.81 33.95 18.82
C THR A 237 6.88 32.79 19.20
N GLY A 238 6.40 32.79 20.45
CA GLY A 238 5.37 31.82 20.87
C GLY A 238 4.06 31.97 20.11
N ALA A 239 3.73 33.17 19.61
CA ALA A 239 2.53 33.40 18.81
C ALA A 239 2.58 32.64 17.47
N GLU A 240 3.75 32.60 16.80
CA GLU A 240 3.94 31.86 15.55
C GLU A 240 3.78 30.35 15.76
N VAL A 241 4.36 29.79 16.83
CA VAL A 241 4.21 28.37 17.18
C VAL A 241 2.75 28.02 17.47
N MET A 242 2.04 28.89 18.19
CA MET A 242 0.62 28.69 18.50
C MET A 242 -0.26 28.75 17.24
N ALA A 243 0.02 29.66 16.31
CA ALA A 243 -0.69 29.74 15.03
C ALA A 243 -0.42 28.50 14.16
N ALA A 244 0.83 28.05 14.07
CA ALA A 244 1.19 26.83 13.35
C ALA A 244 0.50 25.59 13.96
N ARG A 245 0.45 25.52 15.30
CA ARG A 245 -0.27 24.47 16.02
C ARG A 245 -1.77 24.48 15.72
N ALA A 246 -2.41 25.64 15.76
CA ALA A 246 -3.84 25.76 15.46
C ALA A 246 -4.17 25.31 14.04
N LYS A 247 -3.37 25.75 13.05
CA LYS A 247 -3.51 25.32 11.66
C LYS A 247 -3.39 23.80 11.51
N LEU A 248 -2.40 23.19 12.15
CA LEU A 248 -2.21 21.74 12.11
C LEU A 248 -3.36 20.99 12.79
N GLN A 249 -3.92 21.52 13.88
CA GLN A 249 -5.10 20.96 14.54
C GLN A 249 -6.33 20.98 13.60
N ASP A 250 -6.54 22.09 12.89
CA ASP A 250 -7.63 22.22 11.91
C ASP A 250 -7.46 21.24 10.73
N GLU A 251 -6.23 21.04 10.25
CA GLU A 251 -5.92 20.07 9.19
C GLU A 251 -6.21 18.62 9.63
N VAL A 252 -5.82 18.25 10.86
CA VAL A 252 -6.12 16.93 11.43
C VAL A 252 -7.63 16.72 11.56
N LEU A 253 -8.36 17.72 12.06
CA LEU A 253 -9.83 17.65 12.16
C LEU A 253 -10.50 17.53 10.79
N SER A 254 -10.04 18.30 9.80
CA SER A 254 -10.53 18.20 8.42
C SER A 254 -10.28 16.82 7.82
N ALA A 255 -9.10 16.23 8.05
CA ALA A 255 -8.79 14.87 7.60
C ALA A 255 -9.69 13.81 8.27
N ILE A 256 -9.97 13.93 9.57
CA ILE A 256 -10.90 13.04 10.30
C ILE A 256 -12.32 13.16 9.75
N HIS A 257 -12.77 14.39 9.48
CA HIS A 257 -14.08 14.67 8.88
C HIS A 257 -14.20 14.01 7.50
N ASN A 258 -13.26 14.30 6.61
CA ASN A 258 -13.28 13.79 5.24
C ASN A 258 -13.18 12.25 5.21
N LEU A 259 -12.42 11.64 6.12
CA LEU A 259 -12.36 10.19 6.28
C LEU A 259 -13.70 9.59 6.72
N SER A 260 -14.39 10.27 7.63
CA SER A 260 -15.70 9.83 8.13
C SER A 260 -16.75 9.92 7.03
N GLU A 261 -16.79 11.02 6.28
CA GLU A 261 -17.71 11.20 5.14
C GLU A 261 -17.43 10.20 4.01
N ALA A 262 -16.17 9.98 3.65
CA ALA A 262 -15.79 8.98 2.65
C ALA A 262 -16.21 7.56 3.08
N ARG A 263 -16.09 7.23 4.38
CA ARG A 263 -16.54 5.94 4.93
C ARG A 263 -18.06 5.80 4.94
N TRP A 264 -18.81 6.87 5.22
CA TRP A 264 -20.27 6.85 5.10
C TRP A 264 -20.73 6.64 3.66
N LYS A 265 -20.13 7.37 2.71
CA LYS A 265 -20.42 7.17 1.28
C LYS A 265 -20.06 5.75 0.83
N TRP A 266 -18.98 5.18 1.36
CA TRP A 266 -18.62 3.79 1.12
C TRP A 266 -19.71 2.82 1.62
N GLU A 267 -20.27 3.06 2.81
CA GLU A 267 -21.36 2.25 3.38
C GLU A 267 -22.62 2.28 2.51
N GLU A 268 -22.99 3.46 2.02
CA GLU A 268 -24.16 3.65 1.16
C GLU A 268 -24.03 2.90 -0.19
N VAL A 269 -22.85 2.95 -0.78
CA VAL A 269 -22.59 2.30 -2.08
C VAL A 269 -22.40 0.79 -1.92
N TYR A 270 -21.88 0.33 -0.78
CA TYR A 270 -21.49 -1.07 -0.56
C TYR A 270 -22.08 -1.67 0.72
N PRO A 271 -23.41 -1.70 0.91
CA PRO A 271 -24.02 -2.08 2.19
C PRO A 271 -23.92 -3.58 2.55
N ARG A 272 -23.63 -4.47 1.59
CA ARG A 272 -23.64 -5.94 1.79
C ARG A 272 -22.34 -6.61 1.36
N VAL A 273 -21.23 -5.90 1.44
CA VAL A 273 -19.95 -6.42 0.94
C VAL A 273 -19.15 -7.14 2.01
N CYS A 274 -19.53 -7.06 3.29
CA CYS A 274 -18.86 -7.74 4.38
C CYS A 274 -19.85 -8.55 5.23
N TRP A 275 -19.43 -9.73 5.71
CA TRP A 275 -20.20 -10.54 6.66
C TRP A 275 -19.29 -11.23 7.68
N LYS A 276 -19.85 -11.57 8.85
CA LYS A 276 -19.15 -12.33 9.89
C LYS A 276 -19.35 -13.82 9.66
N THR A 277 -18.28 -14.58 9.79
CA THR A 277 -18.34 -16.05 9.85
C THR A 277 -17.68 -16.50 11.14
N ARG A 278 -18.16 -17.58 11.74
CA ARG A 278 -17.47 -18.20 12.89
C ARG A 278 -16.10 -18.70 12.46
N ILE A 279 -15.13 -18.60 13.37
CA ILE A 279 -13.79 -19.12 13.11
C ILE A 279 -13.86 -20.64 12.89
N ASN A 280 -13.23 -21.10 11.81
CA ASN A 280 -12.97 -22.50 11.57
C ASN A 280 -11.57 -22.84 12.11
N LEU A 281 -11.51 -23.64 13.18
CA LEU A 281 -10.24 -24.02 13.83
C LEU A 281 -9.28 -24.77 12.90
N ALA A 282 -9.79 -25.42 11.84
CA ALA A 282 -8.94 -26.14 10.89
C ALA A 282 -8.20 -25.22 9.91
N THR A 283 -8.68 -23.99 9.70
CA THR A 283 -8.16 -23.09 8.65
C THR A 283 -7.79 -21.70 9.14
N THR A 284 -8.04 -21.38 10.41
CA THR A 284 -7.76 -20.05 10.94
C THR A 284 -6.28 -19.87 11.20
N LEU A 285 -5.78 -18.67 10.90
CA LEU A 285 -4.44 -18.25 11.24
C LEU A 285 -4.45 -17.45 12.56
N CYS A 286 -5.61 -17.02 13.03
CA CYS A 286 -5.81 -16.19 14.23
C CYS A 286 -5.76 -17.01 15.53
N LEU A 287 -4.71 -17.79 15.77
CA LEU A 287 -4.50 -18.59 16.98
C LEU A 287 -3.44 -17.97 17.91
N ASP A 288 -3.70 -18.03 19.22
CA ASP A 288 -2.70 -17.73 20.24
C ASP A 288 -1.64 -18.85 20.36
N LEU A 289 -0.68 -18.68 21.27
CA LEU A 289 0.39 -19.67 21.49
C LEU A 289 -0.14 -21.01 22.04
N ASP A 290 -1.30 -21.00 22.68
CA ASP A 290 -1.95 -22.18 23.23
C ASP A 290 -2.85 -22.88 22.19
N GLY A 291 -2.87 -22.40 20.95
CA GLY A 291 -3.74 -22.90 19.89
C GLY A 291 -5.21 -22.50 20.04
N LYS A 292 -5.52 -21.50 20.89
CA LYS A 292 -6.88 -21.00 21.09
C LYS A 292 -7.19 -19.86 20.12
N PRO A 293 -8.43 -19.76 19.61
CA PRO A 293 -8.81 -18.69 18.70
C PRO A 293 -8.75 -17.33 19.40
N LEU A 294 -8.09 -16.36 18.78
CA LEU A 294 -8.01 -14.98 19.26
C LEU A 294 -9.33 -14.22 19.10
N PHE A 295 -10.17 -14.65 18.17
CA PHE A 295 -11.47 -14.03 17.88
C PHE A 295 -12.54 -15.12 17.75
N GLU A 296 -13.79 -14.79 18.07
CA GLU A 296 -14.91 -15.72 17.85
C GLU A 296 -15.33 -15.77 16.37
N THR A 297 -15.12 -14.67 15.64
CA THR A 297 -15.55 -14.50 14.26
C THR A 297 -14.51 -13.76 13.41
N CYS A 298 -14.40 -14.15 12.15
CA CYS A 298 -13.62 -13.47 11.13
C CYS A 298 -14.53 -12.64 10.20
N LEU A 299 -13.93 -11.69 9.49
CA LEU A 299 -14.61 -10.84 8.51
C LEU A 299 -14.32 -11.35 7.10
N ASN A 300 -15.38 -11.60 6.33
CA ASN A 300 -15.29 -12.02 4.93
C ASN A 300 -15.83 -10.92 4.03
N PHE A 301 -15.37 -10.88 2.78
CA PHE A 301 -15.69 -9.80 1.85
C PHE A 301 -16.09 -10.28 0.45
N VAL A 302 -16.82 -9.42 -0.25
CA VAL A 302 -17.01 -9.53 -1.70
C VAL A 302 -15.79 -8.93 -2.40
N GLY A 303 -14.79 -9.78 -2.63
CA GLY A 303 -13.60 -9.44 -3.40
C GLY A 303 -12.53 -8.65 -2.62
N MET A 304 -11.32 -8.64 -3.19
CA MET A 304 -10.13 -8.07 -2.55
C MET A 304 -10.15 -6.54 -2.51
N LYS A 305 -10.69 -5.89 -3.56
CA LYS A 305 -10.73 -4.42 -3.65
C LYS A 305 -11.44 -3.77 -2.45
N ARG A 306 -12.57 -4.33 -2.01
CA ARG A 306 -13.34 -3.81 -0.86
C ARG A 306 -12.58 -3.99 0.45
N THR A 307 -11.93 -5.13 0.59
CA THR A 307 -11.07 -5.44 1.75
C THR A 307 -9.92 -4.45 1.85
N PHE A 308 -9.27 -4.17 0.72
CA PHE A 308 -8.19 -3.21 0.61
C PHE A 308 -8.64 -1.81 1.05
N GLU A 309 -9.77 -1.31 0.54
CA GLU A 309 -10.31 0.00 0.90
C GLU A 309 -10.58 0.14 2.42
N ILE A 310 -11.13 -0.90 3.05
CA ILE A 310 -11.42 -0.91 4.50
C ILE A 310 -10.14 -1.03 5.35
N LEU A 311 -9.14 -1.78 4.90
CA LEU A 311 -7.84 -1.82 5.57
C LEU A 311 -7.19 -0.43 5.62
N PHE A 312 -7.18 0.28 4.49
CA PHE A 312 -6.58 1.63 4.43
C PHE A 312 -7.43 2.69 5.13
N TYR A 313 -8.75 2.52 5.20
CA TYR A 313 -9.59 3.31 6.10
C TYR A 313 -9.15 3.14 7.57
N ASN A 314 -9.06 1.89 8.05
CA ASN A 314 -8.67 1.61 9.44
C ASN A 314 -7.26 2.13 9.75
N VAL A 315 -6.31 1.93 8.83
CA VAL A 315 -4.96 2.47 8.98
C VAL A 315 -4.97 4.00 9.03
N SER A 316 -5.66 4.67 8.10
CA SER A 316 -5.78 6.14 8.12
C SER A 316 -6.36 6.64 9.43
N ARG A 317 -7.39 5.96 9.94
CA ARG A 317 -8.03 6.30 11.21
C ARG A 317 -7.07 6.17 12.39
N LEU A 318 -6.31 5.07 12.45
CA LEU A 318 -5.31 4.84 13.50
C LEU A 318 -4.19 5.88 13.47
N LEU A 319 -3.71 6.25 12.28
CA LEU A 319 -2.71 7.31 12.11
C LEU A 319 -3.24 8.68 12.54
N LEU A 320 -4.49 9.02 12.19
CA LEU A 320 -5.14 10.26 12.62
C LEU A 320 -5.35 10.33 14.13
N PHE A 321 -5.66 9.21 14.80
CA PHE A 321 -5.70 9.16 16.26
C PHE A 321 -4.34 9.50 16.88
N ARG A 322 -3.25 8.92 16.35
CA ARG A 322 -1.90 9.21 16.81
C ARG A 322 -1.49 10.66 16.57
N LEU A 323 -1.86 11.21 15.42
CA LEU A 323 -1.63 12.62 15.09
C LEU A 323 -2.41 13.54 16.03
N SER A 324 -3.65 13.21 16.34
CA SER A 324 -4.50 13.97 17.28
C SER A 324 -3.84 14.10 18.65
N ASP A 325 -3.27 13.01 19.17
CA ASP A 325 -2.51 13.03 20.44
C ASP A 325 -1.29 13.94 20.35
N LEU A 326 -0.53 13.81 19.26
CA LEU A 326 0.72 14.54 19.06
C LEU A 326 0.49 16.05 18.98
N VAL A 327 -0.60 16.49 18.35
CA VAL A 327 -0.96 17.91 18.24
C VAL A 327 -1.71 18.42 19.47
N GLY A 328 -2.05 17.54 20.43
CA GLY A 328 -2.76 17.86 21.66
C GLY A 328 -4.23 18.21 21.45
N LEU A 329 -4.89 17.60 20.46
CA LEU A 329 -6.35 17.65 20.35
C LEU A 329 -6.94 16.87 21.53
N LYS A 330 -7.74 17.56 22.37
CA LYS A 330 -8.44 16.91 23.47
C LYS A 330 -9.47 15.90 22.92
N ASN A 331 -9.63 14.76 23.60
CA ASN A 331 -10.62 13.73 23.26
C ASN A 331 -12.05 14.30 23.09
N ASP A 332 -12.38 15.39 23.78
CA ASP A 332 -13.70 16.02 23.67
C ASP A 332 -13.96 16.69 22.31
N ALA A 333 -12.92 17.21 21.64
CA ALA A 333 -13.08 17.86 20.33
C ALA A 333 -13.34 16.84 19.23
N THR A 334 -12.60 15.72 19.25
CA THR A 334 -12.82 14.59 18.34
C THR A 334 -14.14 13.89 18.63
N ALA A 335 -14.49 13.67 19.91
CA ALA A 335 -15.75 13.05 20.30
C ALA A 335 -16.98 13.89 19.95
N LYS A 336 -16.94 15.22 20.14
CA LYS A 336 -18.02 16.12 19.72
C LYS A 336 -18.24 16.06 18.22
N MET A 337 -17.16 16.05 17.45
CA MET A 337 -17.26 15.90 16.00
C MET A 337 -17.92 14.56 15.68
N GLU A 338 -17.43 13.44 16.22
CA GLU A 338 -17.97 12.10 15.99
C GLU A 338 -19.44 11.92 16.39
N GLN A 339 -19.91 12.60 17.45
CA GLN A 339 -21.32 12.55 17.87
C GLN A 339 -22.27 13.19 16.84
N VAL A 340 -21.85 14.26 16.17
CA VAL A 340 -22.65 14.93 15.11
C VAL A 340 -22.91 13.99 13.94
N TRP A 341 -22.02 13.03 13.69
CA TRP A 341 -22.07 12.14 12.53
C TRP A 341 -22.70 10.78 12.78
N ARG A 342 -23.31 10.55 13.95
CA ARG A 342 -24.04 9.30 14.21
C ARG A 342 -25.29 9.22 13.33
N ARG A 343 -25.15 8.53 12.20
CA ARG A 343 -26.29 8.12 11.39
C ARG A 343 -26.94 6.89 12.05
N HIS A 344 -28.26 6.89 12.11
CA HIS A 344 -29.03 5.82 12.74
C HIS A 344 -29.74 5.02 11.65
N GLY A 345 -29.58 3.70 11.69
CA GLY A 345 -30.26 2.79 10.78
C GLY A 345 -29.87 1.35 11.07
N PRO A 346 -30.56 0.37 10.46
CA PRO A 346 -30.00 -0.97 10.35
C PRO A 346 -28.87 -0.94 9.31
N PHE A 347 -27.63 -1.01 9.76
CA PHE A 347 -26.46 -1.19 8.89
C PHE A 347 -26.20 -2.68 8.71
N LEU A 348 -26.00 -3.11 7.47
CA LEU A 348 -25.87 -4.52 7.12
C LEU A 348 -24.42 -5.00 7.18
N ASN A 349 -23.44 -4.11 6.96
CA ASN A 349 -22.05 -4.49 7.14
C ASN A 349 -21.70 -4.61 8.63
N PRO A 350 -20.97 -5.65 9.04
CA PRO A 350 -20.49 -5.84 10.40
C PRO A 350 -19.29 -4.96 10.80
N LEU A 351 -18.91 -4.04 9.92
CA LEU A 351 -17.72 -3.19 10.03
C LEU A 351 -17.96 -2.02 10.98
N LEU A 352 -16.89 -1.51 11.57
CA LEU A 352 -16.93 -0.29 12.35
C LEU A 352 -17.35 0.89 11.44
N LEU A 353 -18.31 1.66 11.96
CA LEU A 353 -18.80 2.88 11.32
C LEU A 353 -18.11 4.10 11.93
N PRO A 354 -18.09 5.24 11.21
CA PRO A 354 -17.52 6.47 11.75
C PRO A 354 -18.12 6.85 13.11
N GLY A 355 -17.25 7.19 14.07
CA GLY A 355 -17.66 7.51 15.44
C GLY A 355 -18.03 6.32 16.32
N LEU A 356 -17.84 5.09 15.82
CA LEU A 356 -17.94 3.85 16.59
C LEU A 356 -16.57 3.19 16.74
N GLY A 357 -16.33 2.58 17.90
CA GLY A 357 -15.12 1.81 18.19
C GLY A 357 -13.95 2.65 18.70
N SER A 358 -13.13 2.03 19.56
CA SER A 358 -11.87 2.60 20.06
C SER A 358 -10.73 2.44 19.05
N ARG A 359 -9.55 2.99 19.37
CA ARG A 359 -8.29 2.71 18.64
C ARG A 359 -8.03 1.20 18.53
N GLU A 360 -8.19 0.51 19.65
CA GLU A 360 -8.04 -0.94 19.72
C GLU A 360 -9.06 -1.65 18.84
N SER A 361 -10.31 -1.17 18.80
CA SER A 361 -11.37 -1.77 17.97
C SER A 361 -11.01 -1.75 16.47
N HIS A 362 -10.49 -0.62 15.97
CA HIS A 362 -10.06 -0.49 14.56
C HIS A 362 -8.82 -1.36 14.27
N ALA A 363 -7.88 -1.47 15.22
CA ALA A 363 -6.74 -2.36 15.09
C ALA A 363 -7.15 -3.85 15.09
N LEU A 364 -8.14 -4.23 15.91
CA LEU A 364 -8.70 -5.59 15.92
C LEU A 364 -9.52 -5.87 14.65
N GLU A 365 -10.18 -4.88 14.05
CA GLU A 365 -10.83 -5.04 12.76
C GLU A 365 -9.83 -5.42 11.66
N ILE A 366 -8.65 -4.79 11.62
CA ILE A 366 -7.55 -5.20 10.72
C ILE A 366 -7.17 -6.67 10.97
N CYS A 367 -7.05 -7.09 12.23
CA CYS A 367 -6.69 -8.46 12.58
C CYS A 367 -7.73 -9.49 12.11
N ARG A 368 -9.02 -9.17 12.21
CA ARG A 368 -10.13 -10.06 11.83
C ARG A 368 -10.29 -10.25 10.32
N ILE A 369 -9.59 -9.45 9.52
CA ILE A 369 -9.53 -9.56 8.05
C ILE A 369 -8.45 -10.55 7.58
N VAL A 370 -7.47 -10.86 8.44
CA VAL A 370 -6.29 -11.66 8.07
C VAL A 370 -6.65 -13.02 7.48
N ASP A 371 -7.56 -13.74 8.14
CA ASP A 371 -8.01 -15.05 7.66
C ASP A 371 -8.58 -14.97 6.24
N TYR A 372 -9.38 -13.96 5.91
CA TYR A 372 -9.96 -13.82 4.57
C TYR A 372 -8.89 -13.57 3.50
N LEU A 373 -7.88 -12.75 3.81
CA LEU A 373 -6.83 -12.41 2.86
C LEU A 373 -5.80 -13.53 2.65
N LEU A 374 -5.61 -14.38 3.65
CA LEU A 374 -4.60 -15.44 3.61
C LEU A 374 -5.17 -16.82 3.29
N ASN A 375 -6.47 -17.04 3.46
CA ASN A 375 -7.12 -18.29 3.11
C ASN A 375 -7.43 -18.36 1.61
N GLY A 376 -6.87 -19.38 0.93
CA GLY A 376 -7.14 -19.68 -0.48
C GLY A 376 -6.02 -19.29 -1.45
N GLU A 377 -6.35 -19.22 -2.74
CA GLU A 377 -5.42 -18.89 -3.85
C GLU A 377 -4.82 -17.48 -3.77
N GLN A 378 -5.34 -16.61 -2.89
CA GLN A 378 -4.96 -15.19 -2.75
C GLN A 378 -3.85 -14.93 -1.72
N ASN A 379 -3.28 -15.99 -1.13
CA ASN A 379 -2.42 -15.93 0.05
C ASN A 379 -1.24 -14.94 -0.09
N TYR A 380 -0.59 -14.89 -1.27
CA TYR A 380 0.58 -14.02 -1.47
C TYR A 380 0.21 -12.54 -1.62
N HIS A 381 -0.84 -12.24 -2.39
CA HIS A 381 -1.32 -10.86 -2.53
C HIS A 381 -1.86 -10.33 -1.20
N GLY A 382 -2.62 -11.16 -0.48
CA GLY A 382 -3.12 -10.86 0.85
C GLY A 382 -2.00 -10.56 1.85
N ALA A 383 -0.95 -11.40 1.87
CA ALA A 383 0.22 -11.16 2.71
C ALA A 383 0.89 -9.81 2.39
N TYR A 384 1.07 -9.48 1.11
CA TYR A 384 1.65 -8.21 0.69
C TYR A 384 0.81 -6.99 1.13
N ILE A 385 -0.52 -7.08 1.01
CA ILE A 385 -1.46 -6.04 1.46
C ILE A 385 -1.36 -5.87 2.98
N LEU A 386 -1.31 -6.97 3.74
CA LEU A 386 -1.32 -6.98 5.20
C LEU A 386 -0.02 -6.49 5.86
N LEU A 387 1.12 -6.49 5.15
CA LEU A 387 2.43 -6.09 5.68
C LEU A 387 2.42 -4.73 6.40
N PHE A 388 1.68 -3.74 5.88
CA PHE A 388 1.64 -2.40 6.47
C PHE A 388 0.51 -2.23 7.50
N PRO A 389 -0.75 -2.64 7.23
CA PRO A 389 -1.83 -2.57 8.21
C PRO A 389 -1.56 -3.34 9.51
N LEU A 390 -1.02 -4.55 9.44
CA LEU A 390 -0.72 -5.35 10.64
C LEU A 390 0.36 -4.70 11.50
N ARG A 391 1.32 -4.06 10.85
CA ARG A 391 2.36 -3.29 11.52
C ARG A 391 1.77 -2.12 12.31
N VAL A 392 0.93 -1.32 11.67
CA VAL A 392 0.22 -0.21 12.35
C VAL A 392 -0.66 -0.72 13.49
N ALA A 393 -1.38 -1.83 13.29
CA ALA A 393 -2.18 -2.45 14.32
C ALA A 393 -1.33 -2.92 15.52
N ARG A 394 -0.17 -3.54 15.27
CA ARG A 394 0.72 -4.07 16.31
C ARG A 394 1.14 -3.00 17.31
N THR A 395 1.52 -1.81 16.85
CA THR A 395 1.95 -0.70 17.75
C THR A 395 0.86 -0.14 18.64
N LEU A 396 -0.40 -0.44 18.34
CA LEU A 396 -1.55 0.04 19.12
C LEU A 396 -2.18 -1.07 19.98
N LEU A 397 -1.69 -2.30 19.84
CA LEU A 397 -2.18 -3.48 20.55
C LEU A 397 -1.17 -4.01 21.58
N GLU A 398 -0.23 -3.18 22.03
CA GLU A 398 0.72 -3.53 23.10
C GLU A 398 0.02 -3.95 24.40
N SER A 399 -1.17 -3.40 24.65
CA SER A 399 -2.05 -3.78 25.77
C SER A 399 -2.65 -5.19 25.65
N LEU A 400 -2.63 -5.80 24.46
CA LEU A 400 -3.16 -7.13 24.17
C LEU A 400 -2.02 -8.08 23.74
N PRO A 401 -1.21 -8.60 24.69
CA PRO A 401 0.03 -9.32 24.39
C PRO A 401 -0.19 -10.53 23.47
N LYS A 402 -1.29 -11.28 23.67
CA LYS A 402 -1.62 -12.44 22.82
C LYS A 402 -1.78 -12.07 21.33
N VAL A 403 -2.46 -10.95 21.06
CA VAL A 403 -2.70 -10.47 19.69
C VAL A 403 -1.44 -9.85 19.12
N HIS A 404 -0.73 -9.06 19.93
CA HIS A 404 0.55 -8.46 19.56
C HIS A 404 1.58 -9.51 19.11
N ASP A 405 1.76 -10.57 19.89
CA ASP A 405 2.72 -11.64 19.60
C ASP A 405 2.28 -12.45 18.39
N TRP A 406 0.98 -12.67 18.23
CA TRP A 406 0.42 -13.29 17.05
C TRP A 406 0.73 -12.49 15.77
N ILE A 407 0.53 -11.17 15.77
CA ILE A 407 0.90 -10.32 14.64
C ILE A 407 2.40 -10.46 14.32
N GLY A 408 3.24 -10.51 15.35
CA GLY A 408 4.68 -10.75 15.20
C GLY A 408 4.99 -12.05 14.45
N ARG A 409 4.32 -13.15 14.81
CA ARG A 409 4.46 -14.45 14.13
C ARG A 409 3.98 -14.40 12.68
N VAL A 410 2.81 -13.80 12.42
CA VAL A 410 2.27 -13.67 11.05
C VAL A 410 3.21 -12.85 10.16
N LEU A 411 3.74 -11.73 10.67
CA LEU A 411 4.70 -10.91 9.92
C LEU A 411 6.01 -11.65 9.64
N LYS A 412 6.49 -12.48 10.58
CA LYS A 412 7.66 -13.33 10.38
C LYS A 412 7.39 -14.41 9.33
N GLN A 413 6.22 -15.05 9.37
CA GLN A 413 5.80 -16.03 8.38
C GLN A 413 5.81 -15.45 6.95
N PHE A 414 5.41 -14.18 6.78
CA PHE A 414 5.49 -13.51 5.48
C PHE A 414 6.94 -13.37 4.99
N ALA A 415 7.89 -13.10 5.88
CA ALA A 415 9.30 -13.00 5.53
C ALA A 415 9.90 -14.37 5.16
N ASP A 416 9.60 -15.40 5.95
CA ASP A 416 10.21 -16.74 5.84
C ASP A 416 9.59 -17.58 4.71
N GLU A 417 8.25 -17.62 4.60
CA GLU A 417 7.55 -18.56 3.69
C GLU A 417 7.13 -17.93 2.36
N LYS A 418 6.97 -16.60 2.32
CA LYS A 418 6.42 -15.88 1.16
C LYS A 418 7.48 -15.08 0.40
N GLY A 419 8.73 -15.13 0.82
CA GLY A 419 9.84 -14.37 0.22
C GLY A 419 9.71 -12.85 0.41
N LEU A 420 8.77 -12.39 1.24
CA LEU A 420 8.50 -10.96 1.48
C LEU A 420 9.41 -10.44 2.61
N LYS A 421 10.73 -10.52 2.44
CA LYS A 421 11.74 -10.13 3.44
C LYS A 421 11.82 -8.63 3.75
N VAL A 422 10.87 -7.85 3.25
CA VAL A 422 10.54 -6.49 3.74
C VAL A 422 10.33 -6.47 5.27
N GLY A 423 9.89 -7.62 5.81
CA GLY A 423 9.94 -8.02 7.22
C GLY A 423 11.13 -7.45 7.99
N ASP A 424 12.32 -7.87 7.58
CA ASP A 424 13.56 -7.74 8.34
C ASP A 424 14.08 -6.30 8.33
N TYR A 425 13.99 -5.63 7.18
CA TYR A 425 14.36 -4.20 7.05
C TYR A 425 13.52 -3.28 7.95
N LEU A 426 12.21 -3.52 8.03
CA LEU A 426 11.32 -2.70 8.85
C LEU A 426 11.50 -2.96 10.36
N ASN A 427 12.00 -4.15 10.73
CA ASN A 427 12.37 -4.48 12.10
C ASN A 427 13.73 -3.86 12.48
N GLU A 428 14.74 -3.92 11.59
CA GLU A 428 16.06 -3.29 11.80
C GLU A 428 15.93 -1.77 12.00
N VAL A 429 15.14 -1.09 11.17
CA VAL A 429 14.88 0.36 11.31
C VAL A 429 14.13 0.70 12.59
N SER A 430 13.33 -0.22 13.13
CA SER A 430 12.62 -0.03 14.40
C SER A 430 13.55 -0.21 15.62
N GLN A 431 14.69 -0.89 15.47
CA GLN A 431 15.70 -1.07 16.52
C GLN A 431 16.76 0.04 16.49
N THR A 432 17.09 0.59 15.33
CA THR A 432 18.02 1.72 15.19
C THR A 432 17.29 3.06 15.34
N GLY A 433 16.90 3.40 16.57
CA GLY A 433 16.32 4.70 16.91
C GLY A 433 17.30 5.89 16.85
N ASP A 434 18.54 5.68 16.40
CA ASP A 434 19.54 6.73 16.25
C ASP A 434 20.01 6.84 14.80
N GLY A 435 19.96 8.08 14.29
CA GLY A 435 20.40 8.45 12.95
C GLY A 435 21.84 8.00 12.70
N MET A 436 22.01 7.03 11.81
CA MET A 436 23.34 6.56 11.43
C MET A 436 23.96 7.58 10.47
N THR A 437 24.87 8.38 11.01
CA THR A 437 25.89 9.10 10.23
C THR A 437 26.65 8.11 9.36
N PRO A 438 26.90 8.40 8.07
CA PRO A 438 27.61 7.48 7.20
C PRO A 438 29.07 7.38 7.64
N LYS A 439 29.48 6.20 8.13
CA LYS A 439 30.89 5.85 8.25
C LYS A 439 31.49 5.76 6.85
N LYS A 440 32.34 6.72 6.52
CA LYS A 440 33.25 6.63 5.37
C LYS A 440 34.15 5.41 5.54
N ARG A 441 34.14 4.53 4.54
CA ARG A 441 35.36 3.87 4.04
C ARG A 441 35.24 3.68 2.55
#